data_AF-A0A7J4I8C5-F1
#
_entry.id   AF-A0A7J4I8C5-F1
#
_cell.length_a   1.000
_cell.length_b   1.000
_cell.length_c   1.000
_cell.angle_alpha   90.00
_cell.angle_beta   90.00
_cell.angle_gamma   90.00
#
_symmetry.space_group_name_H-M   'P 1'
#
loop_
_entity.id
_entity.type
_entity.pdbx_description
1 polymer ?
#
loop_
_entity_poly.entity_id
_entity_poly.type
_entity_poly.pdbx_seq_one_letter_code
_entity_poly.pdbx_strand_id
1 'polypeptide(L)' 'MSELEGKIKKWGNSFGVIIPNEIVRKENLKDGQKVEIILRKSSKINMNKVFGSLKDWKKPTGRILKDVDKELWND' A
#
# COMPACT_ATOMS: atom_id res chain seq x y z
N MET A 1 -5.05 -19.05 -4.06
CA MET A 1 -4.12 -18.03 -3.51
C MET A 1 -4.89 -16.73 -3.40
N SER A 2 -5.14 -16.24 -2.19
CA SER A 2 -5.82 -14.96 -1.96
C SER A 2 -4.78 -13.91 -1.58
N GLU A 3 -4.71 -12.81 -2.33
CA GLU A 3 -3.87 -11.65 -2.02
C GLU A 3 -4.69 -10.61 -1.24
N LEU A 4 -4.07 -9.92 -0.28
CA LEU A 4 -4.73 -8.89 0.53
C LEU A 4 -3.85 -7.64 0.63
N GLU A 5 -4.45 -6.47 0.41
CA GLU A 5 -3.83 -5.19 0.74
C GLU A 5 -4.28 -4.77 2.14
N GLY A 6 -3.32 -4.62 3.05
CA GLY A 6 -3.60 -4.35 4.45
C GLY A 6 -2.60 -3.39 5.06
N LYS A 7 -3.05 -2.65 6.08
CA LYS A 7 -2.17 -1.80 6.87
C LYS A 7 -1.58 -2.61 8.02
N ILE A 8 -0.25 -2.58 8.15
CA ILE A 8 0.44 -3.14 9.31
C ILE A 8 0.05 -2.38 10.58
N LYS A 9 -0.21 -3.10 11.67
CA LYS A 9 -0.54 -2.55 12.99
C LYS A 9 0.40 -3.12 14.04
N LYS A 10 0.71 -2.32 15.06
CA LYS A 10 1.51 -2.74 16.22
C LYS A 10 0.63 -3.48 17.22
N TRP A 11 1.07 -4.66 17.65
CA TRP A 11 0.46 -5.47 18.71
C TRP A 11 1.55 -5.82 19.72
N GLY A 12 1.59 -5.10 20.86
CA GLY A 12 2.68 -5.24 21.83
C GLY A 12 4.03 -4.89 21.20
N ASN A 13 4.96 -5.87 21.21
CA ASN A 13 6.29 -5.74 20.59
C ASN A 13 6.36 -6.30 19.15
N SER A 14 5.21 -6.61 18.54
CA SER A 14 5.15 -7.21 17.21
C SER A 14 4.29 -6.37 16.25
N PHE A 15 4.41 -6.65 14.96
CA PHE A 15 3.53 -6.10 13.93
C PHE A 15 2.70 -7.21 13.30
N GLY A 16 1.44 -6.90 13.00
CA GLY A 16 0.51 -7.82 12.35
C GLY A 16 -0.32 -7.11 11.28
N VAL A 17 -1.01 -7.92 10.49
CA VAL A 17 -2.00 -7.47 9.51
C VAL A 17 -3.35 -8.10 9.87
N ILE A 18 -4.44 -7.36 9.65
CA ILE A 18 -5.78 -7.88 9.86
C ILE A 18 -6.18 -8.65 8.60
N ILE A 19 -6.53 -9.93 8.76
CA ILE A 19 -7.08 -10.76 7.69
C ILE A 19 -8.60 -10.67 7.76
N PRO A 20 -9.29 -10.18 6.71
CA PRO A 20 -10.75 -10.15 6.66
C PRO A 20 -11.37 -11.53 6.86
N ASN A 21 -12.50 -11.59 7.58
CA ASN A 21 -13.20 -12.84 7.89
C ASN A 21 -13.64 -13.62 6.64
N GLU A 22 -13.89 -12.93 5.52
CA GLU A 22 -14.20 -13.59 4.24
C GLU A 22 -13.05 -14.48 3.75
N ILE A 23 -11.80 -14.00 3.88
CA ILE A 23 -10.59 -14.74 3.49
C ILE A 23 -10.35 -15.88 4.47
N VAL A 24 -10.51 -15.62 5.78
CA VAL A 24 -10.40 -16.66 6.82
C VAL A 24 -11.32 -17.83 6.52
N ARG A 25 -12.59 -17.57 6.18
CA ARG A 25 -13.57 -18.61 5.84
C ARG A 25 -13.25 -19.29 4.51
N LYS A 26 -12.93 -18.53 3.47
CA LYS A 26 -12.63 -19.05 2.13
C LYS A 26 -11.41 -19.98 2.12
N GLU A 27 -10.36 -19.61 2.84
CA GLU A 27 -9.11 -20.37 2.92
C GLU A 27 -9.08 -21.34 4.12
N ASN A 28 -10.21 -21.47 4.85
CA ASN A 28 -10.38 -22.34 6.02
C ASN A 28 -9.27 -22.18 7.07
N LEU A 29 -8.85 -20.93 7.31
CA LEU A 29 -7.83 -20.59 8.29
C LEU A 29 -8.41 -20.67 9.70
N LYS A 30 -7.59 -21.15 10.64
CA LYS A 30 -7.94 -21.27 12.06
C LYS A 30 -7.04 -20.41 12.92
N ASP A 31 -7.56 -19.99 14.07
CA ASP A 31 -6.75 -19.35 15.11
C ASP A 31 -5.58 -20.28 15.53
N GLY A 32 -4.41 -19.70 15.78
CA GLY A 32 -3.20 -20.43 16.15
C GLY A 32 -2.53 -21.21 15.02
N GLN A 33 -3.12 -21.25 13.82
CA GLN A 33 -2.54 -21.95 12.67
C GLN A 33 -1.29 -21.21 12.16
N LYS A 34 -0.21 -21.94 11.93
CA LYS A 34 0.99 -21.41 11.27
C LYS A 34 0.72 -21.23 9.78
N VAL A 35 1.08 -20.06 9.25
CA VAL A 35 0.92 -19.69 7.84
C VAL A 35 2.21 -19.10 7.29
N GLU A 36 2.40 -19.21 5.98
CA GLU A 36 3.46 -18.50 5.26
C GLU A 36 2.91 -17.20 4.68
N ILE A 37 3.65 -16.10 4.81
CA ILE A 37 3.23 -14.76 4.39
C ILE A 37 4.28 -14.17 3.47
N ILE A 38 3.88 -13.79 2.26
CA ILE A 38 4.71 -13.03 1.33
C ILE A 38 4.35 -11.56 1.45
N LEU A 39 5.31 -10.73 1.87
CA LEU A 39 5.12 -9.29 2.02
C LEU A 39 5.60 -8.54 0.78
N ARG A 40 4.74 -7.68 0.25
CA ARG A 40 5.08 -6.70 -0.79
C ARG A 40 4.73 -5.31 -0.27
N LYS A 41 5.66 -4.35 -0.39
CA LYS A 41 5.35 -2.95 -0.07
C LYS A 41 4.40 -2.42 -1.14
N SER A 42 3.30 -1.81 -0.72
CA SER A 42 2.41 -1.10 -1.65
C SER A 42 3.13 0.17 -2.11
N SER A 43 3.57 0.19 -3.37
CA SER A 43 4.16 1.34 -4.05
C SER A 43 3.10 2.25 -4.67
N LYS A 44 1.85 2.18 -4.19
CA LYS A 44 0.78 3.08 -4.65
C LYS A 44 1.11 4.50 -4.23
N ILE A 45 1.83 5.19 -5.10
CA ILE A 45 2.01 6.64 -5.05
C ILE A 45 0.61 7.23 -5.01
N ASN A 46 0.29 7.88 -3.89
CA ASN A 46 -0.98 8.52 -3.72
C ASN A 46 -0.99 9.75 -4.64
N MET A 47 -1.48 9.57 -5.87
CA MET A 47 -1.59 10.64 -6.87
C MET A 47 -2.24 11.89 -6.28
N ASN A 48 -3.21 11.76 -5.39
CA ASN A 48 -3.86 12.91 -4.75
C ASN A 48 -2.91 13.72 -3.84
N LYS A 49 -1.89 13.10 -3.23
CA LYS A 49 -0.85 13.82 -2.48
C LYS A 49 0.10 14.56 -3.41
N VAL A 50 0.46 13.93 -4.53
CA VAL A 50 1.36 14.52 -5.54
C VAL A 50 0.66 15.70 -6.23
N PHE A 51 -0.55 15.49 -6.74
CA PHE A 51 -1.35 16.56 -7.35
C PHE A 51 -1.77 17.65 -6.34
N GLY A 52 -1.98 17.28 -5.07
CA GLY A 52 -2.32 18.22 -4.00
C GLY A 52 -1.19 19.19 -3.67
N SER A 53 0.06 18.72 -3.57
CA SER A 53 1.23 19.59 -3.33
C SER A 53 1.58 20.46 -4.54
N LEU A 54 1.21 20.02 -5.74
CA LEU A 54 1.43 20.75 -6.99
C LEU A 54 0.38 21.83 -7.27
N LYS A 55 -0.78 21.77 -6.62
CA LYS A 55 -1.89 22.73 -6.81
C LYS A 55 -1.51 24.16 -6.39
N ASP A 56 -0.63 24.29 -5.42
CA ASP A 56 -0.11 25.58 -4.94
C ASP A 56 1.07 26.08 -5.78
N TRP A 57 1.61 25.25 -6.67
CA TRP A 57 2.76 25.59 -7.50
C TRP A 57 2.29 26.09 -8.87
N LYS A 58 2.46 27.39 -9.14
CA LYS A 58 2.19 28.02 -10.46
C LYS A 58 3.23 27.60 -11.53
N LYS A 59 3.61 26.32 -11.60
CA LYS A 59 4.49 25.79 -12.64
C LYS A 59 3.67 25.45 -13.88
N PRO A 60 4.23 25.60 -15.09
CA PRO A 60 3.59 25.14 -16.32
C PRO A 60 3.32 23.63 -16.25
N THR A 61 2.13 23.20 -16.70
CA THR A 61 1.65 21.81 -16.67
C THR A 61 2.65 20.81 -17.25
N GLY A 62 3.39 21.19 -18.30
CA GLY A 62 4.40 20.32 -18.92
C GLY A 62 5.64 20.03 -18.05
N ARG A 63 6.00 20.90 -17.10
CA ARG A 63 7.08 20.61 -16.13
C ARG A 63 6.59 19.71 -15.00
N ILE A 64 5.35 19.91 -14.58
CA ILE A 64 4.70 19.09 -13.56
C ILE A 64 4.65 17.62 -14.00
N LEU A 65 4.24 17.37 -15.25
CA LEU A 65 4.19 16.01 -15.81
C LEU A 65 5.57 15.34 -15.85
N LYS A 66 6.64 16.08 -16.16
CA LYS A 66 8.01 15.56 -16.15
C LYS A 66 8.53 15.25 -14.75
N ASP A 67 8.21 16.09 -13.77
CA ASP A 67 8.62 15.88 -12.38
C ASP A 67 7.92 14.64 -11.80
N VAL A 68 6.63 14.46 -12.09
CA VAL A 68 5.85 13.27 -11.68
C VAL A 68 6.36 11.99 -12.35
N ASP A 69 6.63 12.03 -13.66
CA ASP A 69 7.18 10.89 -14.40
C ASP A 69 8.54 10.47 -13.79
N LYS A 70 9.42 11.44 -13.50
CA LYS A 70 10.72 11.17 -12.87
C LYS A 70 10.58 10.51 -11.49
N GLU A 71 9.59 10.90 -10.68
CA GLU A 71 9.33 10.25 -9.38
C GLU A 71 8.73 8.85 -9.52
N LEU A 72 7.93 8.58 -10.56
CA LEU A 72 7.32 7.27 -10.81
C LEU A 72 8.34 6.20 -11.25
N TRP A 73 9.45 6.59 -11.87
CA TRP A 73 10.48 5.66 -12.40
C TRP A 73 11.69 5.45 -11.47
N ASN A 74 11.74 6.09 -10.30
CA ASN A 74 12.87 5.99 -9.35
C ASN A 74 12.60 5.07 -8.14
N ASP A 75 11.56 4.24 -8.18
CA ASP A 75 11.28 3.15 -7.21
C ASP A 75 11.35 1.77 -7.88
#